data_AF-A0AAC9W7S7-F1
#
_entry.id   AF-A0AAC9W7S7-F1
#
_cell.length_a   1.000
_cell.length_b   1.000
_cell.length_c   1.000
_cell.angle_alpha   90.00
_cell.angle_beta   90.00
_cell.angle_gamma   90.00
#
_symmetry.space_group_name_H-M   'P 1'
#
loop_
_entity.id
_entity.type
_entity.pdbx_description
1 polymer ?
#
loop_
_entity_poly.entity_id
_entity_poly.type
_entity_poly.pdbx_seq_one_letter_code
_entity_poly.pdbx_strand_id
1 'polypeptide(L)'
;MSDYKNRGLTLNKPKITKTGLQKHLSKKKITFIGYSEEELNSLFFEKNYYYKLSSYKKNFEREQSGTYPHLSVLCLDKLSVLDTKLRYFLLKLSMDIEHYSKAYFLSLISDIPSIDGYKIVDEYFIYQFKNKKIKTFLQNRKKDFVKTKIEYIQFLNKKDEEMNNLASEMFNKTLDSLDIKENIYIEKAFFTIENELISNLISKYNPEFNNSQEYMEYINYKKSYDNPNSAANNNIIKGAEKLKLDLIKKHENNPYSNPKIIKNKYNSSIWFILDMMMFGEYIQFLSYFNLKYNKILDETDKKKIKDFLTSVSIVKDFRNILAHNQVLLINIKQQERNINKISPILKKTVLKNFTKRQTNRLRNNRIHDMVLLIKLYFQWVDSSNAKYITLLELEKIIENAQNLPTEITDSIFFKDIIDILKLLTIK
;
A
#
# COMPACT_ATOMS: atom_id res chain seq x y z
N MET A 1 27.19 15.19 -22.60
CA MET A 1 27.55 15.82 -21.31
C MET A 1 27.11 17.29 -21.23
N SER A 2 26.04 17.70 -21.94
CA SER A 2 25.68 19.12 -22.11
C SER A 2 24.26 19.52 -21.68
N ASP A 3 23.39 18.61 -21.24
CA ASP A 3 21.99 18.97 -20.90
C ASP A 3 21.67 19.09 -19.40
N TYR A 4 22.69 19.06 -18.53
CA TYR A 4 22.48 19.25 -17.08
C TYR A 4 22.39 20.72 -16.63
N LYS A 5 22.51 21.70 -17.54
CA LYS A 5 22.59 23.14 -17.17
C LYS A 5 21.24 23.86 -17.06
N ASN A 6 20.12 23.30 -17.54
CA ASN A 6 18.82 24.02 -17.58
C ASN A 6 17.80 23.65 -16.50
N ARG A 7 18.23 22.98 -15.41
CA ARG A 7 17.46 22.90 -14.17
C ARG A 7 18.39 23.34 -13.05
N GLY A 8 18.01 24.36 -12.29
CA GLY A 8 18.79 24.90 -11.15
C GLY A 8 19.04 23.89 -10.03
N LEU A 9 19.86 22.87 -10.32
CA LEU A 9 20.27 21.78 -9.47
C LEU A 9 21.80 21.75 -9.41
N THR A 10 22.40 22.87 -9.01
CA THR A 10 23.79 22.90 -8.56
C THR A 10 23.83 23.49 -7.17
N LEU A 11 23.52 22.65 -6.18
CA LEU A 11 24.04 22.86 -4.84
C LEU A 11 24.84 21.60 -4.49
N ASN A 12 26.14 21.68 -4.72
CA ASN A 12 27.12 20.82 -4.04
C ASN A 12 26.96 21.04 -2.53
N LYS A 13 26.01 20.34 -1.90
CA LYS A 13 25.89 20.33 -0.44
C LYS A 13 27.02 19.45 0.08
N PRO A 14 28.01 19.99 0.79
CA PRO A 14 29.13 19.20 1.28
C PRO A 14 28.64 18.10 2.23
N LYS A 15 29.34 16.96 2.23
CA LYS A 15 29.07 15.86 3.18
C LYS A 15 29.16 16.41 4.60
N ILE A 16 28.07 16.34 5.36
CA ILE A 16 28.05 16.78 6.74
C ILE A 16 28.86 15.80 7.60
N THR A 17 29.78 16.35 8.40
CA THR A 17 30.61 15.59 9.37
C THR A 17 29.83 15.27 10.66
N LYS A 18 30.38 14.41 11.53
CA LYS A 18 29.81 14.11 12.85
C LYS A 18 29.52 15.38 13.68
N THR A 19 30.52 16.24 13.79
CA THR A 19 30.43 17.55 14.43
C THR A 19 29.45 18.49 13.72
N GLY A 20 29.31 18.39 12.39
CA GLY A 20 28.34 19.15 11.61
C GLY A 20 26.88 18.80 11.94
N LEU A 21 26.57 17.54 12.22
CA LEU A 21 25.22 17.12 12.65
C LEU A 21 24.87 17.63 14.03
N GLN A 22 25.82 17.57 14.98
CA GLN A 22 25.64 18.14 16.31
C GLN A 22 25.36 19.64 16.22
N LYS A 23 26.19 20.40 15.47
CA LYS A 23 25.95 21.83 15.21
C LYS A 23 24.57 22.09 14.60
N HIS A 24 24.07 21.20 13.75
CA HIS A 24 22.74 21.36 13.16
C HIS A 24 21.61 21.22 14.20
N LEU A 25 21.73 20.30 15.17
CA LEU A 25 20.76 20.19 16.27
C LEU A 25 20.88 21.37 17.25
N SER A 26 22.09 21.84 17.55
CA SER A 26 22.30 23.04 18.36
C SER A 26 21.69 24.29 17.70
N LYS A 27 21.84 24.45 16.38
CA LYS A 27 21.16 25.52 15.62
C LYS A 27 19.63 25.43 15.68
N LYS A 28 19.10 24.25 15.97
CA LYS A 28 17.67 24.02 16.22
C LYS A 28 17.28 24.17 17.69
N LYS A 29 18.19 24.63 18.55
CA LYS A 29 18.04 24.77 20.01
C LYS A 29 17.64 23.47 20.71
N ILE A 30 18.00 22.31 20.15
CA ILE A 30 17.77 21.01 20.79
C ILE A 30 18.91 20.76 21.79
N THR A 31 18.56 20.45 23.04
CA THR A 31 19.54 20.28 24.12
C THR A 31 20.14 18.88 24.12
N PHE A 32 21.41 18.78 24.54
CA PHE A 32 22.14 17.50 24.66
C PHE A 32 22.24 17.02 26.12
N ILE A 33 21.37 17.49 27.01
CA ILE A 33 21.39 17.16 28.43
C ILE A 33 21.36 15.63 28.59
N GLY A 34 22.31 15.10 29.37
CA GLY A 34 22.44 13.66 29.64
C GLY A 34 23.20 12.86 28.59
N TYR A 35 23.89 13.51 27.63
CA TYR A 35 24.75 12.83 26.66
C TYR A 35 26.14 13.47 26.59
N SER A 36 27.17 12.63 26.63
CA SER A 36 28.53 12.97 26.22
C SER A 36 28.65 13.05 24.70
N GLU A 37 29.75 13.63 24.21
CA GLU A 37 30.03 13.70 22.77
C GLU A 37 30.16 12.30 22.14
N GLU A 38 30.76 11.35 22.87
CA GLU A 38 30.90 9.95 22.47
C GLU A 38 29.52 9.27 22.34
N GLU A 39 28.64 9.46 23.31
CA GLU A 39 27.29 8.90 23.28
C GLU A 39 26.44 9.49 22.15
N LEU A 40 26.55 10.80 21.88
CA LEU A 40 25.89 11.42 20.72
C LEU A 40 26.40 10.84 19.40
N ASN A 41 27.71 10.62 19.28
CA ASN A 41 28.30 10.02 18.10
C ASN A 41 27.82 8.58 17.91
N SER A 42 27.80 7.75 18.96
CA SER A 42 27.21 6.40 18.89
C SER A 42 25.72 6.45 18.51
N LEU A 43 24.95 7.39 19.08
CA LEU A 43 23.54 7.55 18.78
C LEU A 43 23.27 7.91 17.31
N PHE A 44 24.03 8.84 16.72
CA PHE A 44 23.79 9.31 15.34
C PHE A 44 24.35 8.41 14.24
N PHE A 45 25.32 7.53 14.56
CA PHE A 45 26.08 6.79 13.57
C PHE A 45 26.04 5.27 13.74
N GLU A 46 25.79 4.75 14.95
CA GLU A 46 25.80 3.32 15.23
C GLU A 46 24.39 2.81 15.57
N LYS A 47 23.68 3.52 16.46
CA LYS A 47 22.35 3.09 16.96
C LYS A 47 21.20 3.54 16.08
N ASN A 48 21.30 4.73 15.48
CA ASN A 48 20.31 5.29 14.57
C ASN A 48 21.02 5.95 13.37
N TYR A 49 20.28 6.21 12.30
CA TYR A 49 20.71 7.19 11.30
C TYR A 49 20.05 8.54 11.59
N TYR A 50 20.83 9.63 11.48
CA TYR A 50 20.43 10.98 11.86
C TYR A 50 19.05 11.43 11.33
N TYR A 51 18.71 11.10 10.09
CA TYR A 51 17.42 11.49 9.51
C TYR A 51 16.21 10.84 10.21
N LYS A 52 16.33 9.59 10.68
CA LYS A 52 15.28 8.94 11.46
C LYS A 52 15.13 9.60 12.82
N LEU A 53 16.24 9.75 13.54
CA LEU A 53 16.23 10.34 14.87
C LEU A 53 15.71 11.79 14.87
N SER A 54 16.19 12.61 13.93
CA SER A 54 15.77 14.01 13.80
C SER A 54 14.33 14.17 13.30
N SER A 55 13.68 13.11 12.82
CA SER A 55 12.29 13.18 12.37
C SER A 55 11.29 13.20 13.53
N TYR A 56 11.64 12.61 14.68
CA TYR A 56 10.78 12.58 15.87
C TYR A 56 10.48 13.98 16.43
N LYS A 57 11.34 14.97 16.15
CA LYS A 57 11.11 16.38 16.54
C LYS A 57 9.79 16.94 16.01
N LYS A 58 9.24 16.38 14.93
CA LYS A 58 7.95 16.80 14.35
C LYS A 58 6.76 16.56 15.29
N ASN A 59 6.94 15.78 16.35
CA ASN A 59 5.91 15.57 17.37
C ASN A 59 5.91 16.66 18.46
N PHE A 60 6.94 17.51 18.50
CA PHE A 60 7.12 18.54 19.51
C PHE A 60 6.77 19.92 18.98
N GLU A 61 6.49 20.83 19.89
CA GLU A 61 6.18 22.21 19.55
C GLU A 61 7.37 22.88 18.88
N ARG A 62 7.07 23.66 17.84
CA ARG A 62 8.04 24.34 17.00
C ARG A 62 7.75 25.82 17.05
N GLU A 63 8.74 26.61 17.45
CA GLU A 63 8.63 28.08 17.40
C GLU A 63 8.52 28.59 15.96
N GLN A 64 8.04 29.82 15.78
CA GLN A 64 8.02 30.52 14.48
C GLN A 64 9.43 30.59 13.84
N SER A 65 10.47 30.72 14.67
CA SER A 65 11.89 30.67 14.29
C SER A 65 12.33 29.33 13.68
N GLY A 66 11.52 28.28 13.84
CA GLY A 66 11.81 26.91 13.42
C GLY A 66 12.80 26.17 14.30
N THR A 67 12.90 26.57 15.57
CA THR A 67 13.68 25.93 16.63
C THR A 67 12.77 25.18 17.62
N TYR A 68 13.39 24.39 18.50
CA TYR A 68 12.75 23.47 19.45
C TYR A 68 13.41 23.59 20.84
N PRO A 69 13.28 24.73 21.54
CA PRO A 69 14.02 25.01 22.78
C PRO A 69 13.69 24.06 23.94
N HIS A 70 12.49 23.46 23.96
CA HIS A 70 12.04 22.53 24.99
C HIS A 70 12.24 21.06 24.63
N LEU A 71 13.04 20.78 23.58
CA LEU A 71 13.29 19.42 23.10
C LEU A 71 14.74 19.03 23.40
N SER A 72 14.91 17.90 24.09
CA SER A 72 16.21 17.27 24.32
C SER A 72 16.46 16.10 23.36
N VAL A 73 17.73 15.75 23.13
CA VAL A 73 18.09 14.53 22.39
C VAL A 73 17.61 13.27 23.12
N LEU A 74 17.52 13.30 24.46
CA LEU A 74 16.93 12.23 25.26
C LEU A 74 15.53 11.84 24.77
N CYS A 75 14.67 12.83 24.50
CA CYS A 75 13.33 12.58 23.99
C CYS A 75 13.35 11.87 22.62
N LEU A 76 14.25 12.30 21.72
CA LEU A 76 14.39 11.70 20.39
C LEU A 76 14.89 10.25 20.48
N ASP A 77 15.87 10.00 21.33
CA ASP A 77 16.41 8.66 21.55
C ASP A 77 15.36 7.72 22.14
N LYS A 78 14.67 8.14 23.21
CA LYS A 78 13.64 7.31 23.86
C LYS A 78 12.44 7.04 22.93
N LEU A 79 12.04 7.99 22.08
CA LEU A 79 11.06 7.74 21.01
C LEU A 79 11.58 6.74 19.97
N SER A 80 12.86 6.77 19.62
CA SER A 80 13.46 5.82 18.68
C SER A 80 13.46 4.38 19.22
N VAL A 81 13.68 4.22 20.53
CA VAL A 81 13.60 2.94 21.22
C VAL A 81 12.15 2.43 21.24
N LEU A 82 11.18 3.30 21.59
CA LEU A 82 9.77 2.93 21.58
C LEU A 82 9.28 2.56 20.17
N ASP A 83 9.65 3.34 19.14
CA ASP A 83 9.34 3.05 17.73
C ASP A 83 9.85 1.66 17.33
N THR A 84 11.06 1.31 17.73
CA THR A 84 11.66 0.01 17.43
C THR A 84 10.93 -1.14 18.12
N LYS A 85 10.62 -1.01 19.41
CA LYS A 85 9.82 -2.01 20.15
C LYS A 85 8.45 -2.20 19.51
N LEU A 86 7.75 -1.10 19.23
CA LEU A 86 6.44 -1.11 18.59
C LEU A 86 6.50 -1.70 17.18
N ARG A 87 7.55 -1.41 16.41
CA ARG A 87 7.76 -1.97 15.08
C ARG A 87 7.85 -3.49 15.12
N TYR A 88 8.70 -4.05 15.97
CA TYR A 88 8.88 -5.51 16.03
C TYR A 88 7.60 -6.20 16.46
N PHE A 89 6.90 -5.62 17.44
CA PHE A 89 5.59 -6.09 17.86
C PHE A 89 4.59 -6.12 16.69
N LEU A 90 4.39 -5.00 16.01
CA LEU A 90 3.42 -4.90 14.91
C LEU A 90 3.82 -5.75 13.69
N LEU A 91 5.12 -5.86 13.41
CA LEU A 91 5.62 -6.70 12.32
C LEU A 91 5.32 -8.18 12.59
N LYS A 92 5.56 -8.64 13.82
CA LYS A 92 5.17 -10.00 14.27
C LYS A 92 3.68 -10.24 14.07
N LEU A 93 2.81 -9.33 14.53
CA LEU A 93 1.36 -9.46 14.31
C LEU A 93 1.00 -9.58 12.83
N SER A 94 1.67 -8.82 11.96
CA SER A 94 1.40 -8.87 10.51
C SER A 94 1.78 -10.20 9.87
N MET A 95 2.82 -10.86 10.38
CA MET A 95 3.26 -12.19 9.94
C MET A 95 2.28 -13.27 10.43
N ASP A 96 1.83 -13.16 11.68
CA ASP A 96 0.84 -14.09 12.24
C ASP A 96 -0.49 -13.97 11.48
N ILE A 97 -0.96 -12.75 11.21
CA ILE A 97 -2.18 -12.52 10.41
C ILE A 97 -2.06 -13.18 9.03
N GLU A 98 -0.91 -13.06 8.36
CA GLU A 98 -0.65 -13.73 7.07
C GLU A 98 -0.73 -15.26 7.21
N HIS A 99 -0.08 -15.83 8.22
CA HIS A 99 -0.08 -17.26 8.45
C HIS A 99 -1.48 -17.80 8.73
N TYR A 100 -2.18 -17.25 9.72
CA TYR A 100 -3.50 -17.70 10.13
C TYR A 100 -4.55 -17.48 9.04
N SER A 101 -4.45 -16.41 8.25
CA SER A 101 -5.36 -16.19 7.12
C SER A 101 -5.17 -17.22 6.00
N LYS A 102 -3.92 -17.59 5.67
CA LYS A 102 -3.63 -18.68 4.74
C LYS A 102 -4.15 -20.03 5.25
N ALA A 103 -3.94 -20.33 6.54
CA ALA A 103 -4.43 -21.56 7.16
C ALA A 103 -5.96 -21.66 7.13
N TYR A 104 -6.65 -20.58 7.52
CA TYR A 104 -8.11 -20.50 7.42
C TYR A 104 -8.59 -20.66 5.98
N PHE A 105 -7.94 -20.00 5.02
CA PHE A 105 -8.29 -20.15 3.60
C PHE A 105 -8.12 -21.59 3.11
N LEU A 106 -7.05 -22.27 3.51
CA LEU A 106 -6.80 -23.67 3.17
C LEU A 106 -7.84 -24.62 3.78
N SER A 107 -8.27 -24.37 5.02
CA SER A 107 -9.39 -25.09 5.63
C SER A 107 -10.66 -24.89 4.80
N LEU A 108 -11.01 -23.62 4.54
CA LEU A 108 -12.22 -23.25 3.81
C LEU A 108 -12.34 -23.94 2.45
N ILE A 109 -11.27 -23.92 1.64
CA ILE A 109 -11.32 -24.56 0.32
C ILE A 109 -11.37 -26.09 0.42
N SER A 110 -10.82 -26.67 1.48
CA SER A 110 -10.84 -28.13 1.69
C SER A 110 -12.24 -28.61 2.06
N ASP A 111 -13.03 -27.76 2.70
CA ASP A 111 -14.41 -28.02 3.10
C ASP A 111 -15.42 -27.84 1.96
N ILE A 112 -15.00 -27.35 0.78
CA ILE A 112 -15.86 -27.10 -0.38
C ILE A 112 -15.53 -28.10 -1.51
N PRO A 113 -16.30 -29.21 -1.65
CA PRO A 113 -15.98 -30.28 -2.61
C PRO A 113 -15.97 -29.86 -4.08
N SER A 114 -16.65 -28.76 -4.42
CA SER A 114 -16.73 -28.26 -5.81
C SER A 114 -15.49 -27.48 -6.25
N ILE A 115 -14.57 -27.16 -5.32
CA ILE A 115 -13.32 -26.46 -5.63
C ILE A 115 -12.19 -27.48 -5.78
N ASP A 116 -11.68 -27.59 -6.99
CA ASP A 116 -10.45 -28.32 -7.26
C ASP A 116 -9.22 -27.44 -6.97
N GLY A 117 -8.35 -27.92 -6.06
CA GLY A 117 -7.16 -27.21 -5.59
C GLY A 117 -6.06 -26.99 -6.63
N TYR A 118 -6.11 -27.66 -7.79
CA TYR A 118 -5.22 -27.41 -8.93
C TYR A 118 -5.87 -26.44 -9.90
N LYS A 119 -7.14 -26.68 -10.23
CA LYS A 119 -7.89 -25.88 -11.18
C LYS A 119 -7.98 -24.42 -10.74
N ILE A 120 -8.23 -24.16 -9.46
CA ILE A 120 -8.28 -22.78 -8.93
C ILE A 120 -6.97 -22.01 -9.15
N VAL A 121 -5.84 -22.70 -9.06
CA VAL A 121 -4.51 -22.11 -9.30
C VAL A 121 -4.38 -21.72 -10.76
N ASP A 122 -4.68 -22.63 -11.68
CA ASP A 122 -4.56 -22.36 -13.11
C ASP A 122 -5.50 -21.24 -13.55
N GLU A 123 -6.74 -21.25 -13.05
CA GLU A 123 -7.72 -20.21 -13.35
C GLU A 123 -7.31 -18.84 -12.77
N TYR A 124 -6.65 -18.82 -11.61
CA TYR A 124 -6.07 -17.60 -11.04
C TYR A 124 -4.93 -17.05 -11.92
N PHE A 125 -4.00 -17.88 -12.37
CA PHE A 125 -2.90 -17.41 -13.22
C PHE A 125 -3.39 -16.96 -14.60
N ILE A 126 -4.43 -17.59 -15.14
CA ILE A 126 -5.13 -17.12 -16.34
C ILE A 126 -5.74 -15.74 -16.09
N TYR A 127 -6.43 -15.56 -14.97
CA TYR A 127 -6.99 -14.26 -14.56
C TYR A 127 -5.91 -13.19 -14.41
N GLN A 128 -4.80 -13.50 -13.74
CA GLN A 128 -3.67 -12.58 -13.57
C GLN A 128 -3.03 -12.21 -14.91
N PHE A 129 -2.84 -13.17 -15.81
CA PHE A 129 -2.27 -12.89 -17.13
C PHE A 129 -3.18 -12.00 -17.98
N LYS A 130 -4.49 -12.28 -17.98
CA LYS A 130 -5.50 -11.43 -18.64
C LYS A 130 -5.47 -10.01 -18.08
N ASN A 131 -5.47 -9.85 -16.76
CA ASN A 131 -5.41 -8.54 -16.11
C ASN A 131 -4.10 -7.80 -16.38
N LYS A 132 -2.96 -8.50 -16.43
CA LYS A 132 -1.67 -7.90 -16.78
C LYS A 132 -1.68 -7.40 -18.22
N LYS A 133 -2.20 -8.19 -19.15
CA LYS A 133 -2.39 -7.77 -20.55
C LYS A 133 -3.31 -6.56 -20.66
N ILE A 134 -4.46 -6.58 -19.98
CA ILE A 134 -5.39 -5.44 -19.92
C ILE A 134 -4.66 -4.21 -19.35
N LYS A 135 -3.94 -4.33 -18.23
CA LYS A 135 -3.21 -3.21 -17.64
C LYS A 135 -2.13 -2.64 -18.56
N THR A 136 -1.35 -3.50 -19.23
CA THR A 136 -0.34 -3.08 -20.21
C THR A 136 -0.99 -2.43 -21.43
N PHE A 137 -2.10 -3.00 -21.93
CA PHE A 137 -2.90 -2.43 -23.00
C PHE A 137 -3.45 -1.05 -22.63
N LEU A 138 -4.05 -0.89 -21.45
CA LEU A 138 -4.54 0.38 -20.91
C LEU A 138 -3.42 1.40 -20.72
N GLN A 139 -2.23 0.97 -20.26
CA GLN A 139 -1.07 1.84 -20.13
C GLN A 139 -0.52 2.30 -21.47
N ASN A 140 -0.48 1.42 -22.46
CA ASN A 140 -0.05 1.75 -23.82
C ASN A 140 -1.07 2.67 -24.49
N ARG A 141 -2.37 2.36 -24.41
CA ARG A 141 -3.46 3.23 -24.91
C ARG A 141 -3.48 4.59 -24.21
N LYS A 142 -3.20 4.67 -22.90
CA LYS A 142 -3.03 5.97 -22.22
C LYS A 142 -1.86 6.76 -22.80
N LYS A 143 -0.74 6.10 -23.11
CA LYS A 143 0.42 6.75 -23.76
C LYS A 143 0.11 7.19 -25.18
N ASP A 144 -0.57 6.36 -25.97
CA ASP A 144 -0.95 6.66 -27.35
C ASP A 144 -1.97 7.81 -27.37
N PHE A 145 -3.00 7.76 -26.50
CA PHE A 145 -3.97 8.86 -26.31
C PHE A 145 -3.29 10.17 -25.91
N VAL A 146 -2.35 10.15 -24.96
CA VAL A 146 -1.59 11.35 -24.57
C VAL A 146 -0.67 11.83 -25.70
N LYS A 147 -0.06 10.93 -26.47
CA LYS A 147 0.84 11.25 -27.57
C LYS A 147 0.10 11.89 -28.75
N THR A 148 -0.97 11.26 -29.24
CA THR A 148 -1.82 11.79 -30.32
C THR A 148 -2.38 13.16 -29.94
N LYS A 149 -2.67 13.37 -28.65
CA LYS A 149 -3.16 14.66 -28.13
C LYS A 149 -2.08 15.74 -28.07
N ILE A 150 -0.83 15.42 -27.74
CA ILE A 150 0.29 16.37 -27.81
C ILE A 150 0.54 16.79 -29.25
N GLU A 151 0.54 15.85 -30.20
CA GLU A 151 0.71 16.12 -31.63
C GLU A 151 -0.43 16.99 -32.18
N TYR A 152 -1.67 16.73 -31.75
CA TYR A 152 -2.85 17.55 -32.11
C TYR A 152 -2.86 18.95 -31.47
N ILE A 153 -2.42 19.09 -30.21
CA ILE A 153 -2.29 20.40 -29.52
C ILE A 153 -1.18 21.24 -30.14
N GLN A 154 -0.07 20.61 -30.54
CA GLN A 154 1.01 21.25 -31.29
C GLN A 154 0.53 21.72 -32.68
N PHE A 155 -0.33 20.94 -33.34
CA PHE A 155 -0.96 21.33 -34.60
C PHE A 155 -1.91 22.53 -34.47
N LEU A 156 -2.65 22.64 -33.35
CA LEU A 156 -3.60 23.74 -33.10
C LEU A 156 -2.99 24.99 -32.44
N ASN A 157 -1.68 25.00 -32.16
CA ASN A 157 -0.92 26.18 -31.71
C ASN A 157 -1.51 26.94 -30.48
N LYS A 158 -2.07 26.23 -29.47
CA LYS A 158 -2.63 26.83 -28.24
C LYS A 158 -2.15 26.15 -26.96
N LYS A 159 -1.78 26.95 -25.94
CA LYS A 159 -1.37 26.53 -24.58
C LYS A 159 -2.53 25.91 -23.77
N ASP A 160 -2.33 25.13 -22.71
CA ASP A 160 -1.74 23.77 -22.60
C ASP A 160 -2.16 23.09 -21.25
N GLU A 161 -2.97 23.72 -20.38
CA GLU A 161 -3.19 23.17 -19.02
C GLU A 161 -4.64 22.76 -18.72
N GLU A 162 -5.61 23.61 -19.02
CA GLU A 162 -7.03 23.37 -18.69
C GLU A 162 -7.63 22.18 -19.46
N MET A 163 -7.28 22.05 -20.74
CA MET A 163 -7.70 20.93 -21.59
C MET A 163 -6.93 19.63 -21.31
N ASN A 164 -5.74 19.72 -20.70
CA ASN A 164 -4.99 18.56 -20.22
C ASN A 164 -5.60 18.01 -18.93
N ASN A 165 -6.06 18.90 -18.05
CA ASN A 165 -6.83 18.54 -16.87
C ASN A 165 -8.18 17.93 -17.25
N LEU A 166 -8.94 18.54 -18.18
CA LEU A 166 -10.24 18.02 -18.62
C LEU A 166 -10.13 16.61 -19.24
N ALA A 167 -9.17 16.38 -20.13
CA ALA A 167 -9.00 15.06 -20.74
C ALA A 167 -8.52 14.01 -19.73
N SER A 168 -7.67 14.40 -18.78
CA SER A 168 -7.24 13.52 -17.69
C SER A 168 -8.40 13.18 -16.75
N GLU A 169 -9.25 14.16 -16.45
CA GLU A 169 -10.47 14.01 -15.66
C GLU A 169 -11.48 13.09 -16.35
N MET A 170 -11.72 13.28 -17.65
CA MET A 170 -12.61 12.42 -18.44
C MET A 170 -12.06 10.99 -18.56
N PHE A 171 -10.76 10.82 -18.81
CA PHE A 171 -10.12 9.51 -18.81
C PHE A 171 -10.29 8.80 -17.45
N ASN A 172 -10.11 9.52 -16.36
CA ASN A 172 -10.30 8.96 -15.02
C ASN A 172 -11.79 8.64 -14.75
N LYS A 173 -12.73 9.50 -15.14
CA LYS A 173 -14.17 9.22 -15.04
C LYS A 173 -14.59 7.99 -15.84
N THR A 174 -14.05 7.82 -17.04
CA THR A 174 -14.25 6.63 -17.88
C THR A 174 -13.63 5.38 -17.24
N LEU A 175 -12.44 5.51 -16.66
CA LEU A 175 -11.79 4.42 -15.93
C LEU A 175 -12.59 4.02 -14.69
N ASP A 176 -13.20 4.99 -14.00
CA ASP A 176 -14.05 4.79 -12.83
C ASP A 176 -15.42 4.18 -13.18
N SER A 177 -15.95 4.45 -14.39
CA SER A 177 -17.21 3.86 -14.87
C SER A 177 -17.06 2.43 -15.39
N LEU A 178 -15.84 1.94 -15.60
CA LEU A 178 -15.57 0.58 -16.02
C LEU A 178 -15.57 -0.34 -14.80
N ASP A 179 -16.60 -1.18 -14.65
CA ASP A 179 -16.54 -2.29 -13.71
C ASP A 179 -15.56 -3.35 -14.25
N ILE A 180 -14.31 -3.26 -13.80
CA ILE A 180 -13.18 -4.12 -14.22
C ILE A 180 -13.47 -5.61 -13.96
N LYS A 181 -14.52 -5.93 -13.19
CA LYS A 181 -14.84 -7.30 -12.78
C LYS A 181 -15.46 -8.18 -13.87
N GLU A 182 -16.08 -7.63 -14.91
CA GLU A 182 -16.85 -8.46 -15.86
C GLU A 182 -16.52 -8.31 -17.36
N ASN A 183 -15.71 -7.35 -17.79
CA ASN A 183 -15.67 -7.05 -19.23
C ASN A 183 -14.50 -7.66 -20.02
N ILE A 184 -14.82 -8.70 -20.79
CA ILE A 184 -14.12 -9.05 -22.05
C ILE A 184 -14.26 -7.92 -23.10
N TYR A 185 -15.16 -6.95 -22.88
CA TYR A 185 -15.46 -5.84 -23.79
C TYR A 185 -14.89 -4.47 -23.38
N ILE A 186 -13.82 -4.44 -22.57
CA ILE A 186 -13.12 -3.19 -22.22
C ILE A 186 -12.71 -2.44 -23.51
N GLU A 187 -12.26 -3.15 -24.55
CA GLU A 187 -11.92 -2.57 -25.85
C GLU A 187 -13.12 -1.87 -26.52
N LYS A 188 -14.32 -2.45 -26.47
CA LYS A 188 -15.55 -1.83 -27.03
C LYS A 188 -16.00 -0.62 -26.23
N ALA A 189 -15.92 -0.67 -24.89
CA ALA A 189 -16.31 0.46 -24.04
C ALA A 189 -15.35 1.66 -24.23
N PHE A 190 -14.04 1.41 -24.30
CA PHE A 190 -13.06 2.45 -24.64
C PHE A 190 -13.25 2.98 -26.06
N PHE A 191 -13.57 2.11 -27.02
CA PHE A 191 -13.84 2.50 -28.40
C PHE A 191 -15.03 3.47 -28.49
N THR A 192 -16.15 3.16 -27.83
CA THR A 192 -17.35 4.02 -27.80
C THR A 192 -17.02 5.40 -27.22
N ILE A 193 -16.29 5.44 -26.12
CA ILE A 193 -15.97 6.69 -25.40
C ILE A 193 -14.95 7.52 -26.17
N GLU A 194 -13.92 6.90 -26.76
CA GLU A 194 -12.92 7.59 -27.58
C GLU A 194 -13.58 8.22 -28.81
N ASN A 195 -14.54 7.54 -29.44
CA ASN A 195 -15.29 8.08 -30.58
C ASN A 195 -16.22 9.24 -30.18
N GLU A 196 -16.92 9.13 -29.05
CA GLU A 196 -17.82 10.18 -28.55
C GLU A 196 -17.04 11.45 -28.18
N LEU A 197 -15.86 11.28 -27.58
CA LEU A 197 -14.99 12.38 -27.14
C LEU A 197 -14.29 13.06 -28.31
N ILE A 198 -13.80 12.29 -29.28
CA ILE A 198 -13.24 12.81 -30.54
C ILE A 198 -14.33 13.57 -31.33
N SER A 199 -15.53 13.00 -31.44
CA SER A 199 -16.67 13.65 -32.09
C SER A 199 -17.06 14.97 -31.41
N ASN A 200 -17.07 15.03 -30.08
CA ASN A 200 -17.38 16.23 -29.31
C ASN A 200 -16.29 17.32 -29.38
N LEU A 201 -15.02 16.92 -29.53
CA LEU A 201 -13.91 17.87 -29.71
C LEU A 201 -13.86 18.40 -31.15
N ILE A 202 -14.10 17.54 -32.14
CA ILE A 202 -14.19 17.91 -33.56
C ILE A 202 -15.34 18.89 -33.78
N SER A 203 -16.54 18.57 -33.27
CA SER A 203 -17.72 19.45 -33.42
C SER A 203 -17.51 20.83 -32.80
N LYS A 204 -16.76 20.92 -31.69
CA LYS A 204 -16.52 22.16 -30.96
C LYS A 204 -15.42 23.04 -31.58
N TYR A 205 -14.43 22.46 -32.25
CA TYR A 205 -13.23 23.19 -32.66
C TYR A 205 -12.90 23.14 -34.16
N ASN A 206 -13.40 22.17 -34.93
CA ASN A 206 -13.26 22.15 -36.39
C ASN A 206 -14.31 21.21 -37.06
N PRO A 207 -15.54 21.68 -37.33
CA PRO A 207 -16.64 20.84 -37.80
C PRO A 207 -16.45 20.23 -39.21
N GLU A 208 -15.53 20.75 -40.03
CA GLU A 208 -15.25 20.22 -41.38
C GLU A 208 -14.40 18.93 -41.38
N PHE A 209 -13.78 18.59 -40.24
CA PHE A 209 -12.85 17.46 -40.11
C PHE A 209 -13.53 16.08 -40.19
N ASN A 210 -14.84 15.97 -39.94
CA ASN A 210 -15.56 14.71 -40.06
C ASN A 210 -15.55 14.13 -41.49
N ASN A 211 -15.28 14.98 -42.49
CA ASN A 211 -15.22 14.60 -43.90
C ASN A 211 -13.77 14.54 -44.43
N SER A 212 -12.76 14.65 -43.57
CA SER A 212 -11.36 14.61 -43.99
C SER A 212 -10.92 13.18 -44.32
N GLN A 213 -10.02 13.07 -45.28
CA GLN A 213 -9.44 11.79 -45.68
C GLN A 213 -8.65 11.16 -44.52
N GLU A 214 -8.02 11.99 -43.67
CA GLU A 214 -7.28 11.53 -42.50
C GLU A 214 -8.19 10.91 -41.42
N TYR A 215 -9.40 11.43 -41.22
CA TYR A 215 -10.36 10.84 -40.28
C TYR A 215 -10.86 9.47 -40.78
N MET A 216 -11.08 9.34 -42.08
CA MET A 216 -11.51 8.08 -42.72
C MET A 216 -10.40 7.02 -42.70
N GLU A 217 -9.14 7.41 -42.89
CA GLU A 217 -7.97 6.52 -42.73
C GLU A 217 -7.82 6.04 -41.27
N TYR A 218 -8.01 6.91 -40.28
CA TYR A 218 -8.01 6.56 -38.86
C TYR A 218 -9.10 5.54 -38.50
N ILE A 219 -10.32 5.71 -39.01
CA ILE A 219 -11.43 4.77 -38.80
C ILE A 219 -11.14 3.41 -39.47
N ASN A 220 -10.53 3.39 -40.66
CA ASN A 220 -10.20 2.16 -41.37
C ASN A 220 -9.06 1.37 -40.71
N TYR A 221 -7.99 2.03 -40.25
CA TYR A 221 -6.94 1.40 -39.45
C TYR A 221 -7.48 0.76 -38.16
N LYS A 222 -8.50 1.38 -37.53
CA LYS A 222 -9.13 0.84 -36.32
C LYS A 222 -10.00 -0.39 -36.56
N LYS A 223 -10.68 -0.49 -37.70
CA LYS A 223 -11.54 -1.65 -38.05
C LYS A 223 -10.76 -2.95 -38.28
N SER A 224 -9.48 -2.90 -38.63
CA SER A 224 -8.65 -4.10 -38.87
C SER A 224 -8.17 -4.83 -37.61
N TYR A 225 -8.47 -4.33 -36.41
CA TYR A 225 -7.95 -4.85 -35.14
C TYR A 225 -8.88 -5.87 -34.44
N ASP A 226 -10.12 -6.05 -34.92
CA ASP A 226 -11.16 -6.88 -34.30
C ASP A 226 -11.27 -8.29 -34.92
N ASN A 227 -10.25 -9.14 -34.79
CA ASN A 227 -10.41 -10.57 -35.13
C ASN A 227 -9.79 -11.53 -34.09
N PRO A 228 -10.53 -11.90 -33.03
CA PRO A 228 -10.03 -12.78 -31.98
C PRO A 228 -10.41 -14.24 -32.26
N ASN A 229 -9.50 -15.02 -32.86
CA ASN A 229 -9.64 -16.48 -33.03
C ASN A 229 -8.49 -17.29 -32.38
N SER A 230 -8.85 -18.48 -31.89
CA SER A 230 -8.14 -19.63 -31.25
C SER A 230 -6.65 -19.55 -30.83
N ALA A 231 -5.74 -18.88 -31.57
CA ALA A 231 -4.34 -18.67 -31.18
C ALA A 231 -4.19 -17.77 -29.93
N ALA A 232 -5.16 -16.89 -29.69
CA ALA A 232 -5.23 -16.05 -28.50
C ALA A 232 -5.34 -16.88 -27.20
N ASN A 233 -6.08 -17.99 -27.22
CA ASN A 233 -6.24 -18.86 -26.04
C ASN A 233 -4.94 -19.61 -25.71
N ASN A 234 -4.21 -20.12 -26.72
CA ASN A 234 -2.91 -20.75 -26.50
C ASN A 234 -1.87 -19.76 -25.94
N ASN A 235 -1.88 -18.51 -26.38
CA ASN A 235 -1.01 -17.46 -25.84
C ASN A 235 -1.39 -17.04 -24.41
N ILE A 236 -2.67 -17.11 -24.03
CA ILE A 236 -3.12 -16.88 -22.66
C ILE A 236 -2.63 -17.99 -21.73
N ILE A 237 -2.81 -19.25 -22.14
CA ILE A 237 -2.39 -20.42 -21.35
C ILE A 237 -0.87 -20.40 -21.13
N LYS A 238 -0.08 -20.28 -22.21
CA LYS A 238 1.39 -20.17 -22.11
C LYS A 238 1.84 -19.00 -21.24
N GLY A 239 1.12 -17.88 -21.33
CA GLY A 239 1.38 -16.69 -20.51
C GLY A 239 1.11 -16.90 -19.02
N ALA A 240 0.00 -17.56 -18.70
CA ALA A 240 -0.36 -17.94 -17.34
C ALA A 240 0.64 -18.94 -16.74
N GLU A 241 1.02 -19.97 -17.50
CA GLU A 241 2.06 -20.93 -17.12
C GLU A 241 3.39 -20.24 -16.83
N LYS A 242 3.79 -19.27 -17.66
CA LYS A 242 5.00 -18.49 -17.42
C LYS A 242 4.93 -17.72 -16.10
N LEU A 243 3.81 -17.05 -15.79
CA LEU A 243 3.65 -16.34 -14.51
C LEU A 243 3.75 -17.28 -13.31
N LYS A 244 3.17 -18.48 -13.42
CA LYS A 244 3.24 -19.52 -12.39
C LYS A 244 4.68 -20.02 -12.18
N LEU A 245 5.40 -20.30 -13.28
CA LEU A 245 6.80 -20.71 -13.22
C LEU A 245 7.71 -19.59 -12.70
N ASP A 246 7.45 -18.34 -13.05
CA ASP A 246 8.22 -17.20 -12.53
C ASP A 246 8.05 -17.05 -11.01
N LEU A 247 6.85 -17.32 -10.46
CA LEU A 247 6.64 -17.40 -9.02
C LEU A 247 7.50 -18.50 -8.39
N ILE A 248 7.46 -19.72 -8.94
CA ILE A 248 8.20 -20.88 -8.40
C ILE A 248 9.72 -20.64 -8.47
N LYS A 249 10.23 -20.11 -9.59
CA LYS A 249 11.66 -19.84 -9.81
C LYS A 249 12.26 -18.86 -8.80
N LYS A 250 11.48 -17.92 -8.25
CA LYS A 250 11.96 -17.03 -7.17
C LYS A 250 12.45 -17.80 -5.94
N HIS A 251 11.92 -19.01 -5.72
CA HIS A 251 12.22 -19.86 -4.57
C HIS A 251 13.19 -21.00 -4.90
N GLU A 252 13.31 -21.43 -6.17
CA GLU A 252 14.23 -22.53 -6.56
C GLU A 252 15.70 -22.25 -6.21
N ASN A 253 16.13 -20.99 -6.29
CA ASN A 253 17.51 -20.59 -6.01
C ASN A 253 17.74 -20.12 -4.56
N ASN A 254 16.72 -20.24 -3.69
CA ASN A 254 16.81 -19.81 -2.30
C ASN A 254 17.24 -20.98 -1.40
N PRO A 255 18.42 -20.93 -0.76
CA PRO A 255 18.90 -22.02 0.11
C PRO A 255 18.03 -22.22 1.37
N TYR A 256 17.17 -21.26 1.69
CA TYR A 256 16.22 -21.32 2.80
C TYR A 256 14.84 -21.89 2.40
N SER A 257 14.66 -22.25 1.13
CA SER A 257 13.44 -22.88 0.64
C SER A 257 13.43 -24.38 0.93
N ASN A 258 12.27 -24.92 1.34
CA ASN A 258 12.08 -26.34 1.62
C ASN A 258 12.54 -27.21 0.43
N PRO A 259 13.50 -28.15 0.60
CA PRO A 259 14.03 -28.99 -0.48
C PRO A 259 12.96 -29.79 -1.25
N LYS A 260 11.79 -30.03 -0.66
CA LYS A 260 10.64 -30.67 -1.31
C LYS A 260 9.99 -29.81 -2.40
N ILE A 261 10.26 -28.51 -2.44
CA ILE A 261 9.74 -27.54 -3.43
C ILE A 261 10.24 -27.88 -4.85
N ILE A 262 11.49 -28.32 -4.98
CA ILE A 262 12.11 -28.63 -6.28
C ILE A 262 11.58 -29.96 -6.85
N LYS A 263 11.28 -30.95 -5.99
CA LYS A 263 10.74 -32.25 -6.41
C LYS A 263 9.29 -32.16 -6.94
N ASN A 264 8.56 -31.11 -6.59
CA ASN A 264 7.15 -30.93 -6.93
C ASN A 264 6.92 -29.82 -7.97
N LYS A 265 7.91 -29.53 -8.82
CA LYS A 265 7.92 -28.45 -9.83
C LYS A 265 6.70 -28.43 -10.77
N TYR A 266 6.04 -29.58 -10.95
CA TYR A 266 4.83 -29.74 -11.78
C TYR A 266 3.53 -29.83 -10.97
N ASN A 267 3.62 -29.87 -9.65
CA ASN A 267 2.49 -30.05 -8.75
C ASN A 267 2.02 -28.68 -8.24
N SER A 268 1.18 -28.02 -9.05
CA SER A 268 0.67 -26.67 -8.79
C SER A 268 -0.53 -26.67 -7.84
N SER A 269 -0.48 -27.47 -6.77
CA SER A 269 -1.58 -27.51 -5.80
C SER A 269 -1.68 -26.16 -5.09
N ILE A 270 -2.90 -25.81 -4.67
CA ILE A 270 -3.14 -24.60 -3.89
C ILE A 270 -2.30 -24.53 -2.62
N TRP A 271 -2.08 -25.66 -1.94
CA TRP A 271 -1.19 -25.77 -0.78
C TRP A 271 0.23 -25.32 -1.11
N PHE A 272 0.77 -25.80 -2.22
CA PHE A 272 2.11 -25.46 -2.68
C PHE A 272 2.21 -23.99 -3.10
N ILE A 273 1.24 -23.50 -3.87
CA ILE A 273 1.26 -22.15 -4.42
C ILE A 273 1.09 -21.08 -3.33
N LEU A 274 0.26 -21.32 -2.31
CA LEU A 274 0.10 -20.37 -1.20
C LEU A 274 1.37 -20.25 -0.34
N ASP A 275 2.16 -21.31 -0.24
CA ASP A 275 3.45 -21.28 0.46
C ASP A 275 4.49 -20.43 -0.30
N MET A 276 4.46 -20.47 -1.65
CA MET A 276 5.32 -19.63 -2.48
C MET A 276 4.86 -18.16 -2.53
N MET A 277 3.57 -17.88 -2.37
CA MET A 277 3.05 -16.51 -2.46
C MET A 277 3.50 -15.66 -1.27
N MET A 278 4.13 -14.52 -1.56
CA MET A 278 4.27 -13.47 -0.55
C MET A 278 2.90 -12.89 -0.20
N PHE A 279 2.75 -12.28 0.97
CA PHE A 279 1.46 -11.69 1.41
C PHE A 279 0.73 -10.87 0.36
N GLY A 280 1.45 -10.00 -0.38
CA GLY A 280 0.84 -9.17 -1.41
C GLY A 280 0.27 -9.96 -2.60
N GLU A 281 0.83 -11.12 -2.91
CA GLU A 281 0.34 -12.06 -3.93
C GLU A 281 -0.82 -12.88 -3.37
N TYR A 282 -0.73 -13.32 -2.12
CA TYR A 282 -1.84 -13.99 -1.43
C TYR A 282 -3.10 -13.13 -1.34
N ILE A 283 -2.98 -11.85 -1.00
CA ILE A 283 -4.15 -10.94 -0.95
C ILE A 283 -4.80 -10.79 -2.34
N GLN A 284 -4.01 -10.78 -3.41
CA GLN A 284 -4.55 -10.77 -4.78
C GLN A 284 -5.26 -12.08 -5.11
N PHE A 285 -4.69 -13.21 -4.70
CA PHE A 285 -5.30 -14.52 -4.84
C PHE A 285 -6.64 -14.60 -4.09
N LEU A 286 -6.66 -14.21 -2.81
CA LEU A 286 -7.87 -14.18 -2.01
C LEU A 286 -8.92 -13.20 -2.58
N SER A 287 -8.49 -12.07 -3.16
CA SER A 287 -9.39 -11.17 -3.87
C SER A 287 -10.04 -11.85 -5.08
N TYR A 288 -9.24 -12.54 -5.90
CA TYR A 288 -9.75 -13.33 -7.02
C TYR A 288 -10.73 -14.42 -6.56
N PHE A 289 -10.37 -15.16 -5.52
CA PHE A 289 -11.22 -16.18 -4.93
C PHE A 289 -12.58 -15.60 -4.52
N ASN A 290 -12.56 -14.50 -3.77
CA ASN A 290 -13.76 -13.80 -3.34
C ASN A 290 -14.59 -13.26 -4.52
N LEU A 291 -13.98 -12.92 -5.66
CA LEU A 291 -14.74 -12.51 -6.84
C LEU A 291 -15.44 -13.68 -7.52
N LYS A 292 -14.73 -14.81 -7.65
CA LYS A 292 -15.20 -15.95 -8.44
C LYS A 292 -16.12 -16.89 -7.67
N TYR A 293 -15.78 -17.17 -6.42
CA TYR A 293 -16.44 -18.19 -5.62
C TYR A 293 -17.36 -17.62 -4.54
N ASN A 294 -17.58 -16.30 -4.50
CA ASN A 294 -18.46 -15.66 -3.51
C ASN A 294 -19.79 -16.40 -3.35
N LYS A 295 -20.44 -16.77 -4.46
CA LYS A 295 -21.80 -17.30 -4.48
C LYS A 295 -21.94 -18.66 -3.78
N ILE A 296 -20.85 -19.44 -3.71
CA ILE A 296 -20.85 -20.78 -3.12
C ILE A 296 -20.37 -20.79 -1.66
N LEU A 297 -19.94 -19.63 -1.14
CA LEU A 297 -19.58 -19.47 0.27
C LEU A 297 -20.82 -19.23 1.12
N ASP A 298 -20.76 -19.65 2.38
CA ASP A 298 -21.76 -19.25 3.37
C ASP A 298 -21.61 -17.76 3.74
N GLU A 299 -22.63 -17.17 4.36
CA GLU A 299 -22.62 -15.74 4.73
C GLU A 299 -21.53 -15.38 5.77
N THR A 300 -21.09 -16.36 6.57
CA THR A 300 -20.06 -16.16 7.59
C THR A 300 -18.69 -15.98 6.93
N ASP A 301 -18.32 -16.86 6.02
CA ASP A 301 -17.06 -16.87 5.30
C ASP A 301 -16.98 -15.70 4.31
N LYS A 302 -18.07 -15.43 3.57
CA LYS A 302 -18.17 -14.25 2.69
C LYS A 302 -17.81 -12.98 3.45
N LYS A 303 -18.43 -12.80 4.63
CA LYS A 303 -18.21 -11.63 5.46
C LYS A 303 -16.79 -11.62 6.04
N LYS A 304 -16.29 -12.74 6.55
CA LYS A 304 -14.94 -12.85 7.12
C LYS A 304 -13.87 -12.50 6.08
N ILE A 305 -13.97 -13.03 4.86
CA ILE A 305 -13.05 -12.72 3.76
C ILE A 305 -13.17 -11.25 3.34
N LYS A 306 -14.39 -10.73 3.15
CA LYS A 306 -14.61 -9.34 2.74
C LYS A 306 -14.06 -8.35 3.76
N ASP A 307 -14.31 -8.58 5.05
CA ASP A 307 -13.83 -7.74 6.15
C ASP A 307 -12.29 -7.76 6.20
N PHE A 308 -11.68 -8.92 6.00
CA PHE A 308 -10.23 -9.06 5.93
C PHE A 308 -9.61 -8.36 4.72
N LEU A 309 -10.10 -8.61 3.51
CA LEU A 309 -9.62 -7.95 2.29
C LEU A 309 -9.73 -6.43 2.41
N THR A 310 -10.85 -5.92 2.93
CA THR A 310 -11.05 -4.50 3.21
C THR A 310 -9.95 -3.97 4.13
N SER A 311 -9.68 -4.68 5.21
CA SER A 311 -8.78 -4.20 6.26
C SER A 311 -7.30 -4.33 5.90
N VAL A 312 -6.91 -5.44 5.27
CA VAL A 312 -5.55 -5.63 4.79
C VAL A 312 -5.21 -4.64 3.68
N SER A 313 -6.19 -4.25 2.84
CA SER A 313 -5.95 -3.18 1.85
C SER A 313 -5.52 -1.86 2.50
N ILE A 314 -5.99 -1.57 3.72
CA ILE A 314 -5.62 -0.38 4.48
C ILE A 314 -4.24 -0.55 5.15
N VAL A 315 -3.96 -1.70 5.76
CA VAL A 315 -2.70 -1.92 6.51
C VAL A 315 -1.54 -2.45 5.65
N LYS A 316 -1.75 -2.73 4.35
CA LYS A 316 -0.70 -3.24 3.46
C LYS A 316 0.51 -2.30 3.39
N ASP A 317 0.27 -1.00 3.21
CA ASP A 317 1.35 -0.01 3.19
C ASP A 317 1.99 0.15 4.56
N PHE A 318 1.20 0.00 5.62
CA PHE A 318 1.71 0.01 7.00
C PHE A 318 2.64 -1.17 7.28
N ARG A 319 2.33 -2.39 6.80
CA ARG A 319 3.24 -3.54 6.86
C ARG A 319 4.56 -3.27 6.12
N ASN A 320 4.50 -2.61 4.96
CA ASN A 320 5.71 -2.21 4.23
C ASN A 320 6.54 -1.18 5.02
N ILE A 321 5.88 -0.20 5.66
CA ILE A 321 6.52 0.78 6.55
C ILE A 321 7.24 0.07 7.71
N LEU A 322 6.60 -0.94 8.31
CA LEU A 322 7.17 -1.75 9.39
C LEU A 322 8.44 -2.48 8.93
N ALA A 323 8.40 -3.13 7.76
CA ALA A 323 9.51 -3.90 7.21
C ALA A 323 10.70 -3.04 6.74
N HIS A 324 10.47 -1.83 6.22
CA HIS A 324 11.52 -0.97 5.64
C HIS A 324 12.13 0.06 6.61
N ASN A 325 12.05 -0.18 7.93
CA ASN A 325 12.58 0.69 8.98
C ASN A 325 12.12 2.17 8.90
N GLN A 326 10.99 2.46 8.24
CA GLN A 326 10.46 3.82 8.12
C GLN A 326 9.84 4.28 9.45
N VAL A 327 10.13 5.51 9.88
CA VAL A 327 9.71 6.03 11.19
C VAL A 327 8.20 5.89 11.41
N LEU A 328 7.81 5.24 12.50
CA LEU A 328 6.41 4.99 12.88
C LEU A 328 5.82 6.15 13.67
N LEU A 329 6.54 6.58 14.70
CA LEU A 329 6.11 7.62 15.63
C LEU A 329 6.46 9.01 15.09
N ILE A 330 6.02 9.33 13.88
CA ILE A 330 6.21 10.64 13.26
C ILE A 330 4.87 11.24 12.90
N ASN A 331 4.75 12.57 13.01
CA ASN A 331 3.54 13.31 12.65
C ASN A 331 2.30 12.78 13.35
N ILE A 332 2.45 12.21 14.55
CA ILE A 332 1.35 11.53 15.22
C ILE A 332 0.19 12.50 15.49
N LYS A 333 0.49 13.79 15.73
CA LYS A 333 -0.49 14.87 15.92
C LYS A 333 -1.28 15.26 14.66
N GLN A 334 -0.83 14.89 13.46
CA GLN A 334 -1.49 15.27 12.21
C GLN A 334 -2.76 14.46 11.96
N GLN A 335 -3.79 15.13 11.46
CA GLN A 335 -5.05 14.50 11.06
C GLN A 335 -5.12 14.48 9.53
N GLU A 336 -4.97 13.31 8.94
CA GLU A 336 -4.85 13.12 7.49
C GLU A 336 -6.10 12.45 6.91
N ARG A 337 -6.79 11.61 7.71
CA ARG A 337 -8.04 10.94 7.33
C ARG A 337 -9.26 11.77 7.70
N ASN A 338 -10.26 11.73 6.82
CA ASN A 338 -11.62 12.10 7.18
C ASN A 338 -12.18 11.03 8.13
N ILE A 339 -12.94 11.45 9.16
CA ILE A 339 -13.55 10.54 10.14
C ILE A 339 -14.47 9.50 9.48
N ASN A 340 -15.11 9.87 8.36
CA ASN A 340 -15.96 8.97 7.59
C ASN A 340 -15.16 7.83 6.94
N LYS A 341 -13.85 8.02 6.73
CA LYS A 341 -12.91 7.04 6.15
C LYS A 341 -12.25 6.11 7.18
N ILE A 342 -12.70 6.11 8.44
CA ILE A 342 -12.29 5.09 9.43
C ILE A 342 -12.81 3.71 8.99
N SER A 343 -11.98 2.67 9.15
CA SER A 343 -12.32 1.29 8.79
C SER A 343 -13.66 0.85 9.38
N PRO A 344 -14.55 0.21 8.59
CA PRO A 344 -15.81 -0.35 9.08
C PRO A 344 -15.62 -1.31 10.26
N ILE A 345 -14.54 -2.11 10.27
CA ILE A 345 -14.24 -3.01 11.38
C ILE A 345 -14.03 -2.22 12.67
N LEU A 346 -13.22 -1.16 12.65
CA LEU A 346 -12.98 -0.34 13.84
C LEU A 346 -14.26 0.33 14.32
N LYS A 347 -15.07 0.85 13.39
CA LYS A 347 -16.39 1.44 13.71
C LYS A 347 -17.28 0.47 14.46
N LYS A 348 -17.33 -0.78 14.01
CA LYS A 348 -18.18 -1.81 14.62
C LYS A 348 -17.63 -2.34 15.95
N THR A 349 -16.31 -2.45 16.08
CA THR A 349 -15.69 -3.32 17.10
C THR A 349 -14.87 -2.59 18.17
N VAL A 350 -14.43 -1.35 17.91
CA VAL A 350 -13.53 -0.62 18.81
C VAL A 350 -14.13 0.73 19.22
N LEU A 351 -14.81 1.42 18.30
CA LEU A 351 -15.32 2.77 18.59
C LEU A 351 -16.35 2.86 19.72
N LYS A 352 -17.09 1.78 20.00
CA LYS A 352 -18.07 1.76 21.10
C LYS A 352 -17.44 2.01 22.47
N ASN A 353 -16.17 1.65 22.63
CA ASN A 353 -15.43 1.80 23.88
C ASN A 353 -14.56 3.07 23.89
N PHE A 354 -14.57 3.85 22.80
CA PHE A 354 -13.70 5.01 22.64
C PHE A 354 -14.50 6.29 22.86
N THR A 355 -13.92 7.23 23.61
CA THR A 355 -14.43 8.60 23.67
C THR A 355 -14.39 9.27 22.30
N LYS A 356 -15.17 10.35 22.11
CA LYS A 356 -15.10 11.18 20.89
C LYS A 356 -13.68 11.67 20.61
N ARG A 357 -12.93 11.96 21.67
CA ARG A 357 -11.54 12.40 21.62
C ARG A 357 -10.61 11.30 21.12
N GLN A 358 -10.69 10.08 21.67
CA GLN A 358 -9.91 8.92 21.21
C GLN A 358 -10.27 8.56 19.77
N THR A 359 -11.55 8.62 19.40
CA THR A 359 -12.01 8.42 18.02
C THR A 359 -11.36 9.41 17.05
N ASN A 360 -11.24 10.69 17.44
CA ASN A 360 -10.56 11.70 16.63
C ASN A 360 -9.06 11.40 16.42
N ARG A 361 -8.40 10.63 17.29
CA ARG A 361 -6.99 10.23 17.10
C ARG A 361 -6.83 9.22 15.97
N LEU A 362 -7.87 8.43 15.66
CA LEU A 362 -7.88 7.53 14.50
C LEU A 362 -7.94 8.26 13.15
N ARG A 363 -8.01 9.60 13.14
CA ARG A 363 -7.81 10.39 11.91
C ARG A 363 -6.35 10.47 11.48
N ASN A 364 -5.41 10.07 12.35
CA ASN A 364 -4.02 9.88 11.96
C ASN A 364 -3.85 8.52 11.28
N ASN A 365 -3.19 8.49 10.11
CA ASN A 365 -2.99 7.25 9.35
C ASN A 365 -2.29 6.17 10.18
N ARG A 366 -1.21 6.53 10.88
CA ARG A 366 -0.39 5.57 11.63
C ARG A 366 -1.13 5.00 12.84
N ILE A 367 -1.87 5.84 13.56
CA ILE A 367 -2.67 5.38 14.72
C ILE A 367 -3.79 4.47 14.23
N HIS A 368 -4.51 4.87 13.18
CA HIS A 368 -5.56 4.04 12.58
C HIS A 368 -5.04 2.67 12.18
N ASP A 369 -3.94 2.64 11.41
CA ASP A 369 -3.43 1.40 10.83
C ASP A 369 -2.84 0.47 11.90
N MET A 370 -2.22 1.05 12.95
CA MET A 370 -1.77 0.32 14.14
C MET A 370 -2.96 -0.34 14.87
N VAL A 371 -4.00 0.43 15.18
CA VAL A 371 -5.19 -0.08 15.89
C VAL A 371 -5.91 -1.14 15.05
N LEU A 372 -6.02 -0.93 13.74
CA LEU A 372 -6.60 -1.91 12.82
C LEU A 372 -5.78 -3.20 12.77
N LEU A 373 -4.45 -3.12 12.71
CA LEU A 373 -3.60 -4.30 12.68
C LEU A 373 -3.70 -5.13 13.96
N ILE A 374 -3.66 -4.48 15.13
CA ILE A 374 -3.86 -5.14 16.43
C ILE A 374 -5.24 -5.80 16.46
N LYS A 375 -6.29 -5.09 16.01
CA LYS A 375 -7.64 -5.66 15.99
C LYS A 375 -7.75 -6.87 15.06
N LEU A 376 -7.15 -6.81 13.87
CA LEU A 376 -7.11 -7.92 12.93
C LEU A 376 -6.42 -9.15 13.53
N TYR A 377 -5.31 -8.95 14.23
CA TYR A 377 -4.61 -10.05 14.90
C TYR A 377 -5.56 -10.82 15.83
N PHE A 378 -6.25 -10.12 16.74
CA PHE A 378 -7.17 -10.79 17.67
C PHE A 378 -8.40 -11.42 16.99
N GLN A 379 -8.76 -10.98 15.78
CA GLN A 379 -9.83 -11.58 14.99
C GLN A 379 -9.41 -12.82 14.19
N TRP A 380 -8.14 -12.91 13.79
CA TRP A 380 -7.65 -13.94 12.87
C TRP A 380 -6.79 -15.00 13.53
N VAL A 381 -6.12 -14.68 14.63
CA VAL A 381 -5.29 -15.65 15.36
C VAL A 381 -6.16 -16.48 16.27
N ASP A 382 -6.24 -17.78 16.03
CA ASP A 382 -7.09 -18.69 16.82
C ASP A 382 -6.39 -19.26 18.07
N SER A 383 -5.09 -19.01 18.25
CA SER A 383 -4.35 -19.47 19.43
C SER A 383 -4.55 -18.56 20.63
N SER A 384 -5.24 -19.06 21.67
CA SER A 384 -5.40 -18.37 22.96
C SER A 384 -4.07 -18.05 23.64
N ASN A 385 -3.10 -18.96 23.55
CA ASN A 385 -1.77 -18.75 24.12
C ASN A 385 -1.00 -17.65 23.36
N ALA A 386 -1.05 -17.65 22.03
CA ALA A 386 -0.43 -16.60 21.23
C ALA A 386 -1.06 -15.23 21.52
N LYS A 387 -2.40 -15.17 21.64
CA LYS A 387 -3.13 -13.97 22.05
C LYS A 387 -2.70 -13.47 23.43
N TYR A 388 -2.56 -14.37 24.41
CA TYR A 388 -2.11 -14.02 25.75
C TYR A 388 -0.69 -13.44 25.75
N ILE A 389 0.26 -14.09 25.07
CA ILE A 389 1.64 -13.59 24.95
C ILE A 389 1.67 -12.22 24.27
N THR A 390 0.90 -12.03 23.21
CA THR A 390 0.78 -10.74 22.52
C THR A 390 0.23 -9.64 23.43
N LEU A 391 -0.73 -9.96 24.30
CA LEU A 391 -1.26 -9.00 25.28
C LEU A 391 -0.16 -8.57 26.26
N LEU A 392 0.61 -9.53 26.82
CA LEU A 392 1.74 -9.22 27.71
C LEU A 392 2.81 -8.36 27.03
N GLU A 393 3.13 -8.65 25.76
CA GLU A 393 4.06 -7.83 24.98
C GLU A 393 3.55 -6.40 24.79
N LEU A 394 2.25 -6.24 24.49
CA LEU A 394 1.60 -4.93 24.34
C LEU A 394 1.59 -4.16 25.67
N GLU A 395 1.28 -4.81 26.78
CA GLU A 395 1.31 -4.22 28.13
C GLU A 395 2.71 -3.71 28.47
N LYS A 396 3.75 -4.50 28.18
CA LYS A 396 5.14 -4.07 28.37
C LYS A 396 5.51 -2.87 27.50
N ILE A 397 4.99 -2.77 26.27
CA ILE A 397 5.20 -1.60 25.40
C ILE A 397 4.49 -0.36 25.99
N ILE A 398 3.27 -0.55 26.49
CA ILE A 398 2.49 0.51 27.16
C ILE A 398 3.23 1.03 28.38
N GLU A 399 3.73 0.14 29.24
CA GLU A 399 4.52 0.50 30.43
C GLU A 399 5.78 1.29 30.04
N ASN A 400 6.53 0.81 29.03
CA ASN A 400 7.69 1.53 28.51
C ASN A 400 7.34 2.92 27.97
N ALA A 401 6.16 3.08 27.35
CA ALA A 401 5.69 4.37 26.85
C ALA A 401 5.34 5.32 27.99
N GLN A 402 4.78 4.82 29.09
CA GLN A 402 4.45 5.63 30.27
C GLN A 402 5.68 6.14 31.02
N ASN A 403 6.81 5.43 30.93
CA ASN A 403 8.09 5.80 31.56
C ASN A 403 8.99 6.68 30.67
N LEU A 404 8.43 7.27 29.59
CA LEU A 404 9.16 8.23 28.76
C LEU A 404 9.33 9.59 29.46
N PRO A 405 10.29 10.42 29.02
CA PRO A 405 10.46 11.79 29.52
C PRO A 405 9.15 12.59 29.55
N THR A 406 9.01 13.49 30.52
CA THR A 406 7.77 14.26 30.77
C THR A 406 7.39 15.14 29.59
N GLU A 407 8.37 15.63 28.82
CA GLU A 407 8.16 16.38 27.59
C GLU A 407 7.36 15.59 26.53
N ILE A 408 7.36 14.26 26.63
CA ILE A 408 6.54 13.36 25.80
C ILE A 408 5.25 13.00 26.54
N THR A 409 5.35 12.54 27.80
CA THR A 409 4.22 11.94 28.51
C THR A 409 3.18 12.95 28.96
N ASP A 410 3.54 14.22 29.15
CA ASP A 410 2.59 15.30 29.45
C ASP A 410 1.75 15.71 28.25
N SER A 411 2.18 15.32 27.04
CA SER A 411 1.38 15.55 25.84
C SER A 411 0.06 14.80 25.95
N ILE A 412 -1.05 15.55 26.01
CA ILE A 412 -2.38 14.97 26.06
C ILE A 412 -2.68 14.09 24.83
N PHE A 413 -2.00 14.35 23.71
CA PHE A 413 -2.06 13.50 22.52
C PHE A 413 -1.44 12.11 22.77
N PHE A 414 -0.30 12.06 23.45
CA PHE A 414 0.41 10.83 23.76
C PHE A 414 -0.35 10.00 24.80
N LYS A 415 -0.93 10.67 25.82
CA LYS A 415 -1.85 10.03 26.78
C LYS A 415 -3.03 9.34 26.06
N ASP A 416 -3.66 10.02 25.10
CA ASP A 416 -4.76 9.41 24.33
C ASP A 416 -4.32 8.16 23.55
N ILE A 417 -3.09 8.13 23.00
CA ILE A 417 -2.57 6.94 22.30
C ILE A 417 -2.40 5.79 23.28
N ILE A 418 -1.80 6.06 24.45
CA ILE A 418 -1.62 5.04 25.49
C ILE A 418 -2.99 4.48 25.92
N ASP A 419 -3.98 5.34 26.14
CA ASP A 419 -5.32 4.94 26.53
C ASP A 419 -5.99 4.10 25.44
N ILE A 420 -5.83 4.49 24.16
CA ILE A 420 -6.28 3.68 23.02
C ILE A 420 -5.64 2.29 23.05
N LEU A 421 -4.34 2.18 23.28
CA LEU A 421 -3.64 0.88 23.33
C LEU A 421 -4.10 0.04 24.53
N LYS A 422 -4.34 0.66 25.70
CA LYS A 422 -4.91 -0.02 26.88
C LYS A 422 -6.33 -0.53 26.61
N LEU A 423 -7.17 0.23 25.91
CA LEU A 423 -8.50 -0.24 25.55
C LEU A 423 -8.47 -1.46 24.61
N LEU A 424 -7.36 -1.69 23.90
CA LEU A 424 -7.16 -2.89 23.09
C LEU A 424 -6.67 -4.11 23.89
N THR A 425 -6.24 -3.93 25.14
CA THR A 425 -5.84 -5.05 26.03
C THR A 425 -6.99 -5.57 26.90
N ILE A 426 -8.11 -4.84 26.96
CA ILE A 426 -9.31 -5.27 27.70
C ILE A 426 -9.94 -6.46 26.98
N LYS A 427 -10.08 -7.58 27.70
CA LYS A 427 -10.60 -8.86 27.22
C LYS A 427 -12.06 -8.80 26.78
#